data_AF-A0A8C6UK95-F1
#
_entry.id   AF-A0A8C6UK95-F1
#
_cell.length_a   1.000
_cell.length_b   1.000
_cell.length_c   1.000
_cell.angle_alpha   90.00
_cell.angle_beta   90.00
_cell.angle_gamma   90.00
#
_symmetry.space_group_name_H-M   'P 1'
#
loop_
_entity.id
_entity.type
_entity.pdbx_description
1 polymer ?
#
loop_
_entity_poly.entity_id
_entity_poly.type
_entity_poly.pdbx_seq_one_letter_code
_entity_poly.pdbx_strand_id
1 'polypeptide(L)'
;MKISIIVIVALCVAMCASRGNPRCKCVRTDSQVNLKLISTWAPIEPRPYCNKVEVIVTLKDGREVCITPNGEFHRFLVNVRKQRMANNAAKEKSVRTIAPSPSFTASVQTLQTTATVTPAASTKE
;
A
#
# COMPACT_ATOMS: atom_id res chain seq x y z
N MET A 1 -5.22 48.08 -0.07
CA MET A 1 -5.69 46.69 0.12
C MET A 1 -5.02 45.70 -0.84
N LYS A 2 -5.39 45.59 -2.12
CA LYS A 2 -4.87 44.53 -3.03
C LYS A 2 -3.34 44.42 -3.05
N ILE A 3 -2.62 45.53 -3.25
CA ILE A 3 -1.14 45.60 -3.22
C ILE A 3 -0.59 45.16 -1.85
N SER A 4 -1.22 45.62 -0.75
CA SER A 4 -0.83 45.29 0.62
C SER A 4 -0.85 43.77 0.90
N ILE A 5 -1.87 43.07 0.40
CA ILE A 5 -1.99 41.61 0.52
C ILE A 5 -0.86 40.91 -0.26
N ILE A 6 -0.58 41.35 -1.49
CA ILE A 6 0.49 40.77 -2.32
C ILE A 6 1.87 40.92 -1.65
N VAL A 7 2.15 42.10 -1.07
CA VAL A 7 3.41 42.34 -0.32
C VAL A 7 3.53 41.42 0.90
N ILE A 8 2.45 41.27 1.69
CA ILE A 8 2.43 40.38 2.86
C ILE A 8 2.68 38.93 2.44
N VAL A 9 1.99 38.44 1.40
CA VAL A 9 2.16 37.07 0.88
C VAL A 9 3.58 36.84 0.37
N ALA A 10 4.16 37.79 -0.38
CA ALA A 10 5.53 37.68 -0.88
C ALA A 10 6.57 37.59 0.26
N LEU A 11 6.41 38.41 1.31
CA LEU A 11 7.27 38.37 2.50
C LEU A 11 7.12 37.05 3.28
N CYS A 12 5.89 36.55 3.44
CA CYS A 12 5.65 35.24 4.05
C CYS A 12 6.28 34.09 3.25
N VAL A 13 6.18 34.10 1.91
CA VAL A 13 6.81 33.07 1.05
C VAL A 13 8.34 33.09 1.18
N ALA A 14 8.97 34.27 1.18
CA ALA A 14 10.42 34.40 1.37
C ALA A 14 10.89 33.89 2.75
N MET A 15 10.12 34.18 3.81
CA MET A 15 10.41 33.71 5.17
C MET A 15 10.21 32.20 5.33
N CYS A 16 9.16 31.63 4.72
CA CYS A 16 8.85 30.20 4.82
C CYS A 16 9.77 29.32 3.95
N ALA A 17 10.27 29.83 2.81
CA ALA A 17 11.14 29.08 1.91
C ALA A 17 12.51 28.68 2.50
N SER A 18 12.92 29.30 3.61
CA SER A 18 14.29 29.21 4.15
C SER A 18 14.41 28.49 5.50
N ARG A 19 13.30 27.96 6.07
CA ARG A 19 13.30 27.37 7.43
C ARG A 19 12.63 25.99 7.52
N GLY A 20 13.31 24.97 6.99
CA GLY A 20 12.95 23.58 7.25
C GLY A 20 14.05 22.60 6.89
N ASN A 21 14.77 22.06 7.90
CA ASN A 21 15.49 20.80 7.72
C ASN A 21 14.49 19.75 7.22
N PRO A 22 14.78 19.00 6.15
CA PRO A 22 13.79 18.12 5.53
C PRO A 22 13.32 17.06 6.52
N ARG A 23 12.02 17.10 6.86
CA ARG A 23 11.31 16.21 7.78
C ARG A 23 11.00 14.87 7.10
N CYS A 24 12.05 14.23 6.62
CA CYS A 24 12.05 12.86 6.15
C CYS A 24 11.64 11.91 7.30
N LYS A 25 10.96 10.80 6.98
CA LYS A 25 10.76 9.71 7.95
C LYS A 25 12.12 9.09 8.32
N CYS A 26 13.02 8.96 7.35
CA CYS A 26 14.33 8.34 7.50
C CYS A 26 15.40 9.35 7.92
N VAL A 27 15.81 9.30 9.19
CA VAL A 27 16.97 10.05 9.74
C VAL A 27 18.29 9.31 9.52
N ARG A 28 18.23 7.97 9.42
CA ARG A 28 19.33 7.06 9.08
C ARG A 28 18.82 6.03 8.07
N THR A 29 19.74 5.36 7.38
CA THR A 29 19.46 4.32 6.39
C THR A 29 20.42 3.17 6.56
N ASP A 30 19.90 1.97 6.77
CA ASP A 30 20.67 0.74 6.84
C ASP A 30 20.99 0.23 5.42
N SER A 31 22.16 -0.38 5.26
CA SER A 31 22.60 -0.95 3.98
C SER A 31 21.99 -2.31 3.67
N GLN A 32 21.63 -3.09 4.70
CA GLN A 32 21.16 -4.47 4.59
C GLN A 32 20.25 -4.87 5.75
N VAL A 33 19.22 -5.67 5.46
CA VAL A 33 18.29 -6.25 6.44
C VAL A 33 18.10 -7.74 6.14
N ASN A 34 17.79 -8.59 7.13
CA ASN A 34 17.58 -10.01 6.85
C ASN A 34 16.22 -10.26 6.18
N LEU A 35 16.21 -10.81 4.95
CA LEU A 35 14.98 -11.09 4.18
C LEU A 35 13.95 -11.98 4.91
N LYS A 36 14.36 -12.81 5.86
CA LYS A 36 13.45 -13.66 6.64
C LYS A 36 12.61 -12.85 7.64
N LEU A 37 13.10 -11.70 8.09
CA LEU A 37 12.44 -10.77 9.01
C LEU A 37 11.50 -9.79 8.30
N ILE A 38 11.67 -9.57 7.00
CA ILE A 38 10.86 -8.61 6.23
C ILE A 38 9.42 -9.14 6.08
N SER A 39 8.45 -8.28 6.39
CA SER A 39 7.02 -8.49 6.14
C SER A 39 6.62 -7.79 4.83
N THR A 40 6.81 -6.48 4.76
CA THR A 40 6.53 -5.67 3.56
C THR A 40 7.56 -4.54 3.40
N TRP A 41 7.53 -3.86 2.26
CA TRP A 41 8.34 -2.66 2.01
C TRP A 41 7.68 -1.76 0.96
N ALA A 42 7.86 -0.45 1.10
CA ALA A 42 7.37 0.56 0.17
C ALA A 42 8.45 1.62 -0.12
N PRO A 43 8.61 2.04 -1.39
CA PRO A 43 9.27 3.30 -1.70
C PRO A 43 8.32 4.46 -1.35
N ILE A 44 8.88 5.59 -0.96
CA ILE A 44 8.19 6.85 -0.69
C ILE A 44 8.81 7.90 -1.60
N GLU A 45 7.97 8.53 -2.42
CA GLU A 45 8.38 9.56 -3.36
C GLU A 45 8.79 10.87 -2.63
N PRO A 46 9.59 11.74 -3.28
CA PRO A 46 9.98 13.02 -2.70
C PRO A 46 8.76 13.89 -2.40
N ARG A 47 8.72 14.49 -1.21
CA ARG A 47 7.62 15.34 -0.72
C ARG A 47 8.13 16.77 -0.52
N PRO A 48 7.26 17.80 -0.50
CA PRO A 48 7.67 19.19 -0.23
C PRO A 48 8.49 19.36 1.05
N TYR A 49 8.24 18.52 2.07
CA TYR A 49 8.96 18.51 3.34
C TYR A 49 10.17 17.55 3.39
N CYS A 50 10.39 16.72 2.37
CA CYS A 50 11.55 15.84 2.23
C CYS A 50 11.83 15.55 0.75
N ASN A 51 12.81 16.24 0.18
CA ASN A 51 13.21 16.14 -1.23
C ASN A 51 13.95 14.85 -1.62
N LYS A 52 13.95 13.82 -0.75
CA LYS A 52 14.64 12.54 -0.97
C LYS A 52 13.61 11.42 -1.17
N VAL A 53 13.93 10.48 -2.04
CA VAL A 53 13.26 9.17 -2.06
C VAL A 53 13.60 8.45 -0.76
N GLU A 54 12.60 7.94 -0.05
CA GLU A 54 12.78 7.12 1.15
C GLU A 54 12.37 5.66 0.82
N VAL A 55 13.04 4.66 1.39
CA VAL A 55 12.59 3.26 1.27
C VAL A 55 12.42 2.70 2.67
N ILE A 56 11.19 2.31 3.02
CA ILE A 56 10.86 1.80 4.34
C ILE A 56 10.44 0.34 4.24
N VAL A 57 11.04 -0.47 5.11
CA VAL A 57 10.83 -1.91 5.23
C VAL A 57 10.20 -2.18 6.59
N THR A 58 9.00 -2.76 6.59
CA THR A 58 8.32 -3.21 7.81
C THR A 58 8.73 -4.65 8.10
N LEU A 59 9.32 -4.86 9.27
CA LEU A 59 9.64 -6.20 9.77
C LEU A 59 8.38 -6.92 10.26
N LYS A 60 8.46 -8.24 10.43
CA LYS A 60 7.40 -9.07 11.03
C LYS A 60 7.07 -8.66 12.45
N ASP A 61 8.05 -8.16 13.19
CA ASP A 61 7.88 -7.60 14.54
C ASP A 61 7.27 -6.18 14.54
N GLY A 62 6.66 -5.74 13.42
CA GLY A 62 6.04 -4.41 13.25
C GLY A 62 7.02 -3.24 13.09
N ARG A 63 8.30 -3.41 13.45
CA ARG A 63 9.35 -2.37 13.37
C ARG A 63 9.55 -1.88 11.94
N GLU A 64 9.50 -0.57 11.71
CA GLU A 64 9.93 0.06 10.45
C GLU A 64 11.45 0.27 10.44
N VAL A 65 12.10 -0.09 9.33
CA VAL A 65 13.55 0.11 9.09
C VAL A 65 13.73 0.85 7.77
N CYS A 66 14.56 1.89 7.77
CA CYS A 66 14.87 2.70 6.59
C CYS A 66 16.08 2.13 5.84
N ILE A 67 16.01 2.04 4.52
CA ILE A 67 17.06 1.46 3.68
C ILE A 67 17.55 2.47 2.63
N THR A 68 18.84 2.41 2.31
CA THR A 68 19.46 3.28 1.31
C THR A 68 18.76 3.15 -0.06
N PRO A 69 18.13 4.21 -0.59
CA PRO A 69 17.49 4.17 -1.90
C PRO A 69 18.53 3.85 -2.98
N ASN A 70 18.14 3.02 -3.96
CA ASN A 70 18.99 2.54 -5.06
C ASN A 70 20.25 1.73 -4.64
N GLY A 71 20.50 1.51 -3.35
CA GLY A 71 21.56 0.60 -2.88
C GLY A 71 21.33 -0.85 -3.32
N GLU A 72 22.39 -1.67 -3.29
CA GLU A 72 22.35 -3.06 -3.80
C GLU A 72 21.24 -3.89 -3.17
N PHE A 73 21.04 -3.77 -1.86
CA PHE A 73 19.98 -4.46 -1.15
C PHE A 73 18.57 -4.02 -1.58
N HIS A 74 18.36 -2.72 -1.89
CA HIS A 74 17.08 -2.25 -2.46
C HIS A 74 16.85 -2.85 -3.86
N ARG A 75 17.88 -2.87 -4.71
CA ARG A 75 17.82 -3.50 -6.05
C ARG A 75 17.52 -5.00 -5.94
N PHE A 76 18.07 -5.69 -4.94
CA PHE A 76 17.76 -7.08 -4.63
C PHE A 76 16.32 -7.28 -4.16
N LEU A 77 15.79 -6.42 -3.26
CA LEU A 77 14.38 -6.47 -2.84
C LEU A 77 13.40 -6.27 -4.01
N VAL A 78 13.71 -5.36 -4.95
CA VAL A 78 12.95 -5.16 -6.19
C VAL A 78 12.93 -6.45 -7.01
N ASN A 79 14.08 -7.09 -7.22
CA ASN A 79 14.20 -8.31 -8.02
C ASN A 79 13.47 -9.50 -7.37
N VAL A 80 13.60 -9.68 -6.05
CA VAL A 80 12.87 -10.73 -5.31
C VAL A 80 11.36 -10.49 -5.33
N ARG A 81 10.88 -9.24 -5.26
CA ARG A 81 9.46 -8.91 -5.41
C ARG A 81 8.95 -9.27 -6.82
N LYS A 82 9.69 -8.93 -7.88
CA LYS A 82 9.36 -9.30 -9.28
C LYS A 82 9.30 -10.82 -9.48
N GLN A 83 10.29 -11.56 -9.00
CA GLN A 83 10.33 -13.03 -9.10
C GLN A 83 9.15 -13.68 -8.38
N ARG A 84 8.81 -13.22 -7.17
CA ARG A 84 7.63 -13.73 -6.43
C ARG A 84 6.32 -13.47 -7.17
N MET A 85 6.16 -12.30 -7.79
CA MET A 85 4.98 -11.99 -8.62
C MET A 85 4.85 -12.94 -9.82
N ALA A 86 5.94 -13.19 -10.55
CA ALA A 86 5.96 -14.13 -11.68
C ALA A 86 5.64 -15.58 -11.24
N ASN A 87 6.26 -16.04 -10.15
CA ASN A 87 6.03 -17.39 -9.62
C ASN A 87 4.60 -17.57 -9.10
N ASN A 88 4.01 -16.54 -8.49
CA ASN A 88 2.62 -16.56 -8.03
C ASN A 88 1.64 -16.62 -9.22
N ALA A 89 1.87 -15.86 -10.29
CA ALA A 89 1.06 -15.91 -11.50
C ALA A 89 1.14 -17.29 -12.20
N ALA A 90 2.34 -17.88 -12.25
CA ALA A 90 2.52 -19.25 -12.75
C ALA A 90 1.79 -20.28 -11.88
N LYS A 91 1.82 -20.13 -10.55
CA LYS A 91 1.10 -21.00 -9.62
C LYS A 91 -0.42 -20.87 -9.78
N GLU A 92 -0.96 -19.66 -9.91
CA GLU A 92 -2.40 -19.48 -10.10
C GLU A 92 -2.90 -20.08 -11.42
N LYS A 93 -2.11 -20.00 -12.50
CA LYS A 93 -2.38 -20.71 -13.75
C LYS A 93 -2.49 -22.23 -13.58
N SER A 94 -1.79 -22.81 -12.59
CA SER A 94 -1.91 -24.22 -12.22
C SER A 94 -3.08 -24.53 -11.26
N VAL A 95 -3.54 -23.55 -10.46
CA VAL A 95 -4.66 -23.72 -9.52
C VAL A 95 -6.01 -23.66 -10.23
N ARG A 96 -6.11 -22.93 -11.34
CA ARG A 96 -7.32 -22.89 -12.19
C ARG A 96 -7.58 -24.20 -12.99
N THR A 97 -6.79 -25.25 -12.77
CA THR A 97 -6.98 -26.60 -13.36
C THR A 97 -7.58 -27.61 -12.37
N ILE A 98 -8.41 -27.14 -11.42
CA ILE A 98 -9.46 -27.97 -10.82
C ILE A 98 -10.78 -27.50 -11.45
N ALA A 99 -11.19 -28.16 -12.52
CA ALA A 99 -12.44 -27.85 -13.19
C ALA A 99 -13.65 -28.34 -12.37
N PRO A 100 -14.71 -27.54 -12.21
CA PRO A 100 -16.03 -28.06 -11.90
C PRO A 100 -16.46 -28.97 -13.07
N SER A 101 -16.61 -30.26 -12.83
CA SER A 101 -16.98 -31.23 -13.87
C SER A 101 -18.42 -30.98 -14.36
N PRO A 102 -18.67 -30.77 -15.66
CA PRO A 102 -20.01 -30.55 -16.16
C PRO A 102 -20.75 -31.87 -16.39
N SER A 103 -21.42 -32.41 -15.35
CA SER A 103 -22.52 -33.39 -15.49
C SER A 103 -23.21 -33.66 -14.15
N PHE A 104 -24.39 -33.06 -13.94
CA PHE A 104 -25.54 -33.70 -13.27
C PHE A 104 -26.83 -32.92 -13.61
N THR A 105 -27.17 -32.87 -14.89
CA THR A 105 -28.47 -32.36 -15.34
C THR A 105 -29.54 -33.45 -15.15
N ALA A 106 -30.19 -33.46 -13.99
CA ALA A 106 -31.33 -34.33 -13.70
C ALA A 106 -32.47 -33.50 -13.09
N SER A 107 -33.42 -33.10 -13.93
CA SER A 107 -34.50 -32.17 -13.60
C SER A 107 -35.83 -32.89 -13.28
N VAL A 108 -36.39 -32.69 -12.08
CA VAL A 108 -37.76 -33.08 -11.70
C VAL A 108 -38.38 -32.02 -10.77
N GLN A 109 -39.71 -31.93 -10.70
CA GLN A 109 -40.49 -30.91 -9.96
C GLN A 109 -41.50 -31.57 -8.98
N THR A 110 -42.16 -30.89 -8.03
CA THR A 110 -42.24 -29.43 -7.77
C THR A 110 -41.83 -29.11 -6.30
N LEU A 111 -42.53 -28.44 -5.36
CA LEU A 111 -43.84 -27.78 -5.25
C LEU A 111 -43.74 -26.62 -4.20
N GLN A 112 -44.85 -25.94 -3.91
CA GLN A 112 -44.96 -24.85 -2.91
C GLN A 112 -45.05 -25.40 -1.45
N THR A 113 -45.07 -24.63 -0.35
CA THR A 113 -45.46 -23.21 -0.08
C THR A 113 -44.69 -22.73 1.20
N THR A 114 -44.72 -21.50 1.76
CA THR A 114 -45.66 -20.35 1.77
C THR A 114 -44.88 -19.01 1.98
N ALA A 115 -45.59 -17.89 2.17
CA ALA A 115 -45.06 -16.59 2.61
C ALA A 115 -44.58 -16.62 4.09
N THR A 116 -43.92 -15.58 4.62
CA THR A 116 -44.57 -14.33 5.12
C THR A 116 -43.69 -13.08 4.99
N VAL A 117 -44.32 -11.90 4.90
CA VAL A 117 -43.72 -10.57 4.67
C VAL A 117 -43.61 -9.71 5.94
N THR A 118 -42.39 -9.22 6.23
CA THR A 118 -42.04 -7.91 6.87
C THR A 118 -42.77 -7.48 8.18
N PRO A 119 -42.53 -6.28 8.73
CA PRO A 119 -41.25 -5.62 9.02
C PRO A 119 -41.08 -5.31 10.53
N ALA A 120 -39.87 -4.95 10.97
CA ALA A 120 -39.68 -4.14 12.17
C ALA A 120 -38.43 -3.26 12.04
N ALA A 121 -38.55 -1.98 12.38
CA ALA A 121 -37.43 -1.05 12.47
C ALA A 121 -37.40 -0.46 13.89
N SER A 122 -36.22 -0.06 14.35
CA SER A 122 -36.10 1.08 15.26
C SER A 122 -34.72 1.72 15.11
N THR A 123 -34.54 2.88 15.72
CA THR A 123 -33.38 3.76 15.55
C THR A 123 -32.96 4.31 16.91
N LYS A 124 -31.71 4.78 16.99
CA LYS A 124 -31.23 5.80 17.94
C LYS A 124 -30.97 5.33 19.39
N GLU A 125 -29.71 5.47 19.79
CA GLU A 125 -29.34 6.49 20.80
C GLU A 125 -28.52 7.58 20.09
#